data_AF-A0A7X0TK32-F1
#
_entry.id   AF-A0A7X0TK32-F1
#
_cell.length_a   1.000
_cell.length_b   1.000
_cell.length_c   1.000
_cell.angle_alpha   90.00
_cell.angle_beta   90.00
_cell.angle_gamma   90.00
#
_symmetry.space_group_name_H-M   'P 1'
#
loop_
_entity.id
_entity.type
_entity.pdbx_description
1 polymer ?
#
loop_
_entity_poly.entity_id
_entity_poly.type
_entity_poly.pdbx_seq_one_letter_code
_entity_poly.pdbx_strand_id
1 'polypeptide(L)' 'MTIIILYLDIGQKIQRLRNDSKMTQNQAIAKISVIGLNISKSTYAKLETNLMNIRISKLVVLIIIFNTEFNDFFKDAIFV' A
#
# COMPACT_ATOMS: atom_id res chain seq x y z
N MET A 1 10.56 -6.91 -11.30
CA MET A 1 11.38 -5.70 -11.15
C MET A 1 10.86 -4.74 -12.20
N THR A 2 9.91 -3.87 -11.88
CA THR A 2 9.31 -2.96 -12.86
C THR A 2 9.41 -1.55 -12.32
N ILE A 3 10.17 -0.73 -13.04
CA ILE A 3 10.63 0.63 -12.68
C ILE A 3 9.49 1.66 -12.70
N ILE A 4 8.34 1.32 -13.30
CA ILE A 4 7.20 2.24 -13.50
C ILE A 4 6.57 2.72 -12.18
N ILE A 5 6.57 1.87 -11.14
CA ILE A 5 5.95 2.19 -9.85
C ILE A 5 6.76 3.25 -9.07
N LEU A 6 8.06 3.39 -9.32
CA LEU A 6 8.93 4.35 -8.61
C LEU A 6 8.62 5.82 -8.91
N TYR A 7 8.06 6.11 -10.08
CA TYR A 7 7.67 7.47 -10.47
C TYR A 7 6.32 7.89 -9.90
N LEU A 8 5.53 6.92 -9.42
CA LEU A 8 4.25 7.13 -8.78
C LEU A 8 4.46 7.12 -7.27
N ASP A 9 3.98 8.14 -6.57
CA ASP A 9 4.07 8.26 -5.11
C ASP A 9 3.07 7.31 -4.41
N ILE A 10 3.17 6.02 -4.71
CA ILE A 10 2.24 4.98 -4.26
C ILE A 10 2.34 4.77 -2.75
N GLY A 11 3.51 4.98 -2.14
CA GLY A 11 3.66 4.95 -0.70
C GLY A 11 2.77 5.95 0.01
N GLN A 12 2.76 7.22 -0.44
CA GLN A 12 1.86 8.22 0.14
C GLN A 12 0.39 7.89 -0.13
N LYS A 13 0.06 7.33 -1.31
CA LYS A 13 -1.32 6.88 -1.60
C LYS A 13 -1.75 5.73 -0.67
N ILE A 14 -0.88 4.74 -0.42
CA ILE A 14 -1.13 3.67 0.57
C ILE A 14 -1.38 4.28 1.94
N GLN A 15 -0.55 5.23 2.38
CA GLN A 15 -0.71 5.89 3.66
C GLN A 15 -2.04 6.63 3.77
N ARG A 16 -2.41 7.37 2.73
CA ARG A 16 -3.68 8.09 2.64
C ARG A 16 -4.86 7.13 2.72
N LEU A 17 -4.89 6.10 1.88
CA LEU A 17 -5.98 5.12 1.85
C LEU A 17 -6.10 4.36 3.19
N ARG A 18 -4.99 4.08 3.86
CA ARG A 18 -5.00 3.52 5.22
C ARG A 18 -5.64 4.50 6.22
N ASN A 19 -5.28 5.78 6.15
CA ASN A 19 -5.84 6.81 7.03
C ASN A 19 -7.34 7.01 6.78
N ASP A 20 -7.76 7.03 5.51
CA ASP A 20 -9.17 7.11 5.09
C ASP A 20 -9.96 5.90 5.61
N SER A 21 -9.31 4.73 5.67
CA SER A 21 -9.83 3.51 6.29
C SER A 21 -9.79 3.50 7.82
N LYS A 22 -9.33 4.58 8.46
CA LYS A 22 -9.20 4.75 9.93
C LYS A 22 -8.35 3.67 10.61
N MET A 23 -7.29 3.21 9.94
CA MET A 23 -6.40 2.17 10.47
C MET A 23 -5.03 2.75 10.84
N THR A 24 -4.45 2.29 11.94
CA THR A 24 -3.01 2.43 12.22
C THR A 24 -2.21 1.42 11.38
N GLN A 25 -0.90 1.66 11.22
CA GLN A 25 -0.02 0.70 10.54
C GLN A 25 -0.09 -0.70 11.18
N ASN A 26 -0.12 -0.78 12.51
CA ASN A 26 -0.23 -2.06 13.23
C ASN A 26 -1.54 -2.79 12.92
N GLN A 27 -2.66 -2.07 12.83
CA GLN A 27 -3.95 -2.66 12.46
C GLN A 27 -3.95 -3.16 11.01
N ALA A 28 -3.36 -2.41 10.08
CA ALA A 28 -3.21 -2.86 8.70
C ALA A 28 -2.37 -4.14 8.61
N ILE A 29 -1.22 -4.18 9.30
CA ILE A 29 -0.36 -5.38 9.38
C ILE A 29 -1.11 -6.57 9.97
N ALA A 30 -1.89 -6.37 11.03
CA ALA A 30 -2.70 -7.44 11.63
C ALA A 30 -3.71 -8.01 10.62
N LYS A 31 -4.42 -7.17 9.86
CA LYS A 31 -5.34 -7.63 8.80
C LYS A 31 -4.64 -8.35 7.66
N ILE A 32 -3.45 -7.88 7.26
CA ILE A 32 -2.63 -8.55 6.23
C ILE A 32 -2.23 -9.96 6.69
N SER A 33 -1.92 -10.13 7.99
CA SER A 33 -1.61 -11.43 8.59
C SER A 33 -2.80 -12.39 8.58
N VAL A 34 -4.02 -11.89 8.81
CA VAL A 34 -5.26 -12.71 8.70
C VAL A 34 -5.48 -13.26 7.29
N ILE A 35 -5.02 -12.55 6.25
CA ILE A 35 -5.09 -13.00 4.84
C ILE A 35 -3.96 -14.02 4.52
N GLY A 36 -3.08 -14.33 5.47
CA GLY A 36 -1.99 -15.29 5.32
C GLY A 36 -0.68 -14.70 4.83
N LEU A 37 -0.54 -13.36 4.83
CA LEU A 37 0.71 -12.69 4.50
C LEU A 37 1.36 -12.09 5.76
N ASN A 38 2.61 -12.42 6.00
CA ASN A 38 3.37 -11.81 7.08
C ASN A 38 4.30 -10.72 6.55
N ILE A 39 4.18 -9.52 7.12
CA ILE A 39 5.07 -8.40 6.84
C ILE A 39 5.52 -7.77 8.16
N SER A 40 6.77 -7.33 8.22
CA SER A 40 7.25 -6.60 9.41
C SER A 40 6.71 -5.17 9.43
N LYS A 41 6.67 -4.56 10.62
CA LYS A 41 6.34 -3.14 10.79
C LYS A 41 7.29 -2.23 10.00
N SER A 42 8.59 -2.54 10.00
CA SER A 42 9.59 -1.80 9.21
C SER A 42 9.33 -1.91 7.71
N THR A 43 8.98 -3.10 7.22
CA THR A 43 8.62 -3.32 5.81
C THR A 43 7.40 -2.47 5.44
N TYR A 44 6.34 -2.51 6.24
CA TYR A 44 5.13 -1.73 5.97
C TYR A 44 5.41 -0.21 6.00
N ALA A 45 6.18 0.27 6.98
CA ALA A 45 6.57 1.68 7.04
C ALA A 45 7.40 2.12 5.82
N LYS A 46 8.30 1.25 5.31
CA LYS A 46 9.07 1.52 4.09
C LYS A 46 8.19 1.56 2.83
N LEU A 47 7.10 0.78 2.80
CA LEU A 47 6.12 0.89 1.71
C LEU A 47 5.44 2.27 1.72
N GLU A 48 4.97 2.74 2.88
CA GLU A 48 4.29 4.04 2.99
C GLU A 48 5.20 5.25 2.74
N THR A 49 6.50 5.08 2.85
CA THR A 49 7.52 6.14 2.66
C THR A 49 8.28 6.02 1.35
N ASN A 50 7.84 5.17 0.42
CA ASN A 50 8.50 4.86 -0.86
C ASN A 50 9.94 4.37 -0.75
N LEU A 51 10.39 3.99 0.45
CA LEU A 51 11.71 3.38 0.67
C LEU A 51 11.75 1.91 0.20
N MET A 52 10.62 1.37 -0.25
CA MET A 52 10.51 0.03 -0.81
C MET A 52 9.40 -0.05 -1.86
N ASN A 53 9.70 -0.70 -2.99
CA ASN A 53 8.70 -1.01 -4.01
C ASN A 53 7.70 -2.05 -3.50
N ILE A 54 6.41 -1.79 -3.73
CA ILE A 54 5.35 -2.76 -3.48
C ILE A 54 5.24 -3.77 -4.63
N ARG A 55 5.09 -5.06 -4.31
CA ARG A 55 4.72 -6.09 -5.30
C ARG A 55 3.21 -6.03 -5.52
N ILE A 56 2.76 -6.24 -6.77
CA ILE A 56 1.32 -6.25 -7.13
C ILE A 56 0.51 -7.19 -6.23
N SER A 57 1.04 -8.38 -5.90
CA SER A 57 0.37 -9.32 -4.99
C SER A 57 0.07 -8.73 -3.61
N LYS A 58 0.94 -7.86 -3.10
CA LYS A 58 0.69 -7.13 -1.84
C LYS A 58 -0.29 -5.99 -2.03
N LEU A 59 -0.24 -5.30 -3.17
CA LEU A 59 -1.18 -4.22 -3.50
C LEU A 59 -2.64 -4.73 -3.53
N VAL A 60 -2.87 -5.93 -4.08
CA VAL A 60 -4.18 -6.59 -4.05
C VAL A 60 -4.67 -6.84 -2.63
N VAL A 61 -3.78 -7.20 -1.70
CA VAL A 61 -4.18 -7.33 -0.29
C VAL A 61 -4.53 -5.99 0.33
N LEU A 62 -3.84 -4.90 -0.04
CA LEU A 62 -4.18 -3.55 0.43
C LEU A 62 -5.57 -3.10 -0.05
N ILE A 63 -5.93 -3.41 -1.30
CA ILE A 63 -7.27 -3.17 -1.87
C ILE A 63 -8.35 -3.81 -0.99
N ILE A 64 -8.15 -5.09 -0.62
CA ILE A 64 -9.09 -5.84 0.20
C ILE A 64 -9.22 -5.25 1.61
N ILE A 65 -8.11 -4.97 2.29
CA ILE A 65 -8.16 -4.52 3.70
C ILE A 65 -8.68 -3.08 3.85
N PHE A 66 -8.44 -2.22 2.85
CA PHE A 66 -8.88 -0.82 2.85
C PHE A 66 -10.27 -0.65 2.23
N ASN A 67 -10.83 -1.70 1.64
CA ASN A 67 -12.12 -1.64 0.95
C ASN A 67 -12.16 -0.50 -0.10
N THR A 68 -11.17 -0.50 -0.97
CA THR A 68 -10.94 0.53 -2.00
C THR A 68 -10.75 -0.16 -3.35
N GLU A 69 -10.80 0.57 -4.46
CA GLU A 69 -10.57 0.02 -5.79
C GLU A 69 -9.09 0.10 -6.19
N PHE A 70 -8.69 -0.74 -7.16
CA PHE A 70 -7.33 -0.71 -7.70
C PHE A 70 -6.92 0.68 -8.19
N ASN A 71 -7.85 1.39 -8.82
CA ASN A 71 -7.62 2.72 -9.38
C ASN A 71 -7.34 3.79 -8.31
N ASP A 72 -7.78 3.58 -7.07
CA ASP A 72 -7.59 4.56 -6.00
C ASP A 72 -6.11 4.78 -5.65
N PHE A 73 -5.27 3.76 -5.86
CA PHE A 73 -3.82 3.86 -5.68
C PHE A 73 -3.12 4.69 -6.75
N PHE A 74 -3.80 4.94 -7.87
CA PHE A 74 -3.28 5.68 -9.03
C PHE A 74 -4.08 6.97 -9.30
N LYS A 75 -5.05 7.33 -8.44
CA LYS A 75 -5.72 8.62 -8.53
C LYS A 75 -4.70 9.75 -8.38
N ASP A 76 -4.82 10.75 -9.24
CA ASP A 76 -3.92 11.90 -9.36
C ASP A 76 -2.51 11.55 -9.87
N ALA A 77 -2.31 10.35 -10.42
CA ALA A 77 -1.13 10.02 -11.20
C ALA A 77 -1.02 10.96 -12.40
N ILE A 78 0.05 11.77 -12.44
CA ILE A 78 0.36 12.57 -13.62
C ILE A 78 1.17 11.68 -14.56
N PHE A 79 0.63 11.38 -15.73
CA PHE A 79 1.42 10.87 -16.85
C PHE A 79 2.17 12.07 -17.43
N VAL A 80 3.41 12.28 -16.97
CA VAL A 80 4.37 13.18 -17.63
C VAL A 80 5.02 12.42 -18.78
#